data_AF-A0A8H6IV99-F1
#
_entry.id   AF-A0A8H6IV99-F1
#
_cell.length_a   1.000
_cell.length_b   1.000
_cell.length_c   1.000
_cell.angle_alpha   90.00
_cell.angle_beta   90.00
_cell.angle_gamma   90.00
#
_symmetry.space_group_name_H-M   'P 1'
#
loop_
_entity.id
_entity.type
_entity.pdbx_description
1 polymer ?
#
loop_
_entity_poly.entity_id
_entity_poly.type
_entity_poly.pdbx_seq_one_letter_code
_entity_poly.pdbx_strand_id
1 'polypeptide(L)'
;MEYTTSQASWTAMKSPDESMDGSALMTVELGSSLTDDAARWWAAVLAPGVGWKAAIPGNRWQRLSPWSVTREASDWTILLNGPQHLSGTCASTPASFEAALQYINDYSTLHGAHTQSRAALAAALQLPLANSDRRAILPYAPRELPTRRADKAPPEASDFQNFDLKHELDRLLTLSTNVPGMKAVLGSVFYEPGIPANACGAWLQGNMAVLKSKGAGSLTVFAHMLFHRSPQIPYLWLGGIITGAQKTFLRNTHGLLGLNRIDLHAATWTGTLHSFIQEPTTPIQPGSKFISRAHECRLMFLTQEPPRDIPPIYPYPPLGETAVQDTDLGVQLHAHCPHPHHLQFMSITWNLADGTKNVQEANHLPPVPSSVDLNVCQNGESEPIEVDYGWLDRDMDLSKGVTRNLFTWMRDMNGFTVAERGVLQHEWIDAFDSSYDESVCPEGDGASFGDLDNKGKMGCWLARTMTARRRNSA
;
A
#
# COMPACT_ATOMS: atom_id res chain seq x y z
N MET A 1 -2.25 -5.34 -28.96
CA MET A 1 -0.86 -4.90 -28.72
C MET A 1 -0.16 -4.91 -30.07
N GLU A 2 0.80 -4.03 -30.29
CA GLU A 2 1.57 -3.95 -31.54
C GLU A 2 3.00 -3.49 -31.26
N TYR A 3 3.95 -3.93 -32.10
CA TYR A 3 5.29 -3.39 -32.12
C TYR A 3 5.33 -2.10 -32.94
N THR A 4 6.17 -1.13 -32.53
CA THR A 4 6.39 0.10 -33.28
C THR A 4 7.67 -0.01 -34.14
N THR A 5 8.06 1.08 -34.79
CA THR A 5 9.34 1.20 -35.48
C THR A 5 10.52 1.48 -34.54
N SER A 6 10.28 1.89 -33.29
CA SER A 6 11.34 2.17 -32.32
C SER A 6 11.94 0.87 -31.81
N GLN A 7 13.26 0.73 -31.93
CA GLN A 7 14.00 -0.47 -31.56
C GLN A 7 15.33 -0.10 -30.91
N ALA A 8 15.78 -0.91 -29.94
CA ALA A 8 17.13 -0.82 -29.42
C ALA A 8 18.16 -1.18 -30.50
N SER A 9 19.29 -0.49 -30.49
CA SER A 9 20.38 -0.73 -31.44
C SER A 9 21.13 -2.02 -31.09
N TRP A 10 21.63 -2.71 -32.11
CA TRP A 10 22.44 -3.91 -31.98
C TRP A 10 23.92 -3.60 -32.18
N THR A 11 24.79 -4.35 -31.51
CA THR A 11 26.23 -4.33 -31.77
C THR A 11 26.74 -5.74 -32.07
N ALA A 12 27.58 -5.86 -33.10
CA ALA A 12 28.28 -7.09 -33.43
C ALA A 12 29.67 -7.04 -32.77
N MET A 13 29.87 -7.82 -31.70
CA MET A 13 31.15 -8.09 -31.01
C MET A 13 32.23 -6.99 -30.93
N LYS A 14 32.47 -6.53 -29.69
CA LYS A 14 33.73 -5.98 -29.12
C LYS A 14 34.60 -5.06 -29.99
N SER A 15 34.32 -3.76 -29.93
CA SER A 15 35.38 -2.75 -29.73
C SER A 15 35.06 -1.96 -28.45
N PRO A 16 35.99 -1.86 -27.46
CA PRO A 16 35.76 -1.08 -26.24
C PRO A 16 36.00 0.42 -26.39
N ASP A 17 36.35 0.92 -27.57
CA ASP A 17 36.75 2.31 -27.77
C ASP A 17 36.13 2.84 -29.06
N GLU A 18 34.92 3.38 -28.95
CA GLU A 18 34.51 4.55 -29.72
C GLU A 18 33.25 5.09 -29.05
N SER A 19 33.46 6.06 -28.14
CA SER A 19 32.39 6.87 -27.60
C SER A 19 31.80 7.71 -28.75
N MET A 20 30.79 7.18 -29.41
CA MET A 20 29.91 8.01 -30.22
C MET A 20 29.11 8.89 -29.26
N ASP A 21 29.51 10.16 -29.24
CA ASP A 21 28.74 11.27 -28.69
C ASP A 21 28.49 11.20 -27.17
N GLY A 22 29.56 11.38 -26.37
CA GLY A 22 29.51 11.82 -24.95
C GLY A 22 28.67 11.01 -23.95
N SER A 23 27.99 9.95 -24.38
CA SER A 23 27.01 9.18 -23.64
C SER A 23 27.57 7.81 -23.27
N ALA A 24 27.31 7.37 -22.04
CA ALA A 24 27.79 6.09 -21.54
C ALA A 24 27.07 4.93 -22.25
N LEU A 25 27.82 3.91 -22.65
CA LEU A 25 27.25 2.75 -23.35
C LEU A 25 26.86 1.66 -22.36
N MET A 26 25.63 1.15 -22.46
CA MET A 26 25.18 -0.01 -21.69
C MET A 26 24.87 -1.18 -22.63
N THR A 27 25.72 -2.19 -22.61
CA THR A 27 25.52 -3.41 -23.41
C THR A 27 24.70 -4.45 -22.63
N VAL A 28 23.65 -4.97 -23.26
CA VAL A 28 22.82 -6.07 -22.75
C VAL A 28 23.14 -7.33 -23.54
N GLU A 29 23.78 -8.29 -22.88
CA GLU A 29 24.16 -9.58 -23.46
C GLU A 29 22.96 -10.54 -23.46
N LEU A 30 22.46 -10.92 -24.64
CA LEU A 30 21.30 -11.81 -24.79
C LEU A 30 21.69 -13.28 -25.06
N GLY A 31 22.99 -13.56 -25.20
CA GLY A 31 23.52 -14.91 -25.45
C GLY A 31 23.52 -15.30 -26.94
N SER A 32 24.13 -16.45 -27.25
CA SER A 32 24.41 -16.90 -28.62
C SER A 32 23.26 -17.67 -29.29
N SER A 33 22.18 -18.00 -28.58
CA SER A 33 21.09 -18.86 -29.04
C SER A 33 19.74 -18.14 -28.98
N LEU A 34 19.65 -16.98 -29.63
CA LEU A 34 18.44 -16.14 -29.66
C LEU A 34 17.66 -16.37 -30.96
N THR A 35 16.34 -16.56 -30.86
CA THR A 35 15.45 -16.59 -32.04
C THR A 35 15.18 -15.18 -32.56
N ASP A 36 14.81 -15.04 -33.83
CA ASP A 36 14.44 -13.74 -34.42
C ASP A 36 13.29 -13.05 -33.66
N ASP A 37 12.30 -13.83 -33.21
CA ASP A 37 11.17 -13.31 -32.42
C ASP A 37 11.61 -12.80 -31.04
N ALA A 38 12.52 -13.50 -30.37
CA ALA A 38 13.08 -13.08 -29.10
C ALA A 38 13.95 -11.82 -29.27
N ALA A 39 14.75 -11.76 -30.34
CA ALA A 39 15.55 -10.59 -30.70
C ALA A 39 14.64 -9.37 -30.93
N ARG A 40 13.58 -9.51 -31.73
CA ARG A 40 12.62 -8.44 -31.96
C ARG A 40 11.92 -7.99 -30.68
N TRP A 41 11.56 -8.93 -29.80
CA TRP A 41 10.93 -8.63 -28.51
C TRP A 41 11.84 -7.80 -27.60
N TRP A 42 13.09 -8.21 -27.40
CA TRP A 42 14.07 -7.46 -26.61
C TRP A 42 14.34 -6.07 -27.20
N ALA A 43 14.43 -5.96 -28.52
CA ALA A 43 14.59 -4.70 -29.21
C ALA A 43 13.38 -3.76 -29.01
N ALA A 44 12.16 -4.28 -28.87
CA ALA A 44 10.96 -3.50 -28.55
C ALA A 44 10.96 -3.03 -27.08
N VAL A 45 11.26 -3.92 -26.14
CA VAL A 45 11.18 -3.63 -24.69
C VAL A 45 12.24 -2.61 -24.26
N LEU A 46 13.43 -2.68 -24.86
CA LEU A 46 14.58 -1.82 -24.52
C LEU A 46 14.77 -0.64 -25.48
N ALA A 47 13.76 -0.35 -26.31
CA ALA A 47 13.82 0.73 -27.29
C ALA A 47 14.05 2.11 -26.61
N PRO A 48 14.74 3.05 -27.26
CA PRO A 48 14.93 4.40 -26.75
C PRO A 48 13.63 5.21 -26.63
N GLY A 49 12.60 4.86 -27.40
CA GLY A 49 11.27 5.45 -27.31
C GLY A 49 10.20 4.40 -26.99
N VAL A 50 9.01 4.55 -27.58
CA VAL A 50 7.93 3.57 -27.44
C VAL A 50 8.18 2.43 -28.43
N GLY A 51 8.80 1.32 -28.02
CA GLY A 51 9.06 0.17 -28.90
C GLY A 51 7.87 -0.79 -29.07
N TRP A 52 6.89 -0.71 -28.18
CA TRP A 52 5.64 -1.47 -28.22
C TRP A 52 4.49 -0.62 -27.71
N LYS A 53 3.27 -0.96 -28.13
CA LYS A 53 2.05 -0.25 -27.72
C LYS A 53 0.93 -1.24 -27.42
N ALA A 54 0.36 -1.11 -26.23
CA ALA A 54 -0.91 -1.76 -25.87
C ALA A 54 -1.91 -0.66 -25.54
N ALA A 55 -3.07 -0.72 -26.18
CA ALA A 55 -4.05 0.34 -26.05
C ALA A 55 -5.48 -0.16 -26.24
N ILE A 56 -6.40 0.46 -25.52
CA ILE A 56 -7.85 0.28 -25.69
C ILE A 56 -8.36 1.45 -26.54
N PRO A 57 -8.97 1.19 -27.71
CA PRO A 57 -9.55 2.25 -28.53
C PRO A 57 -10.74 2.87 -27.79
N GLY A 58 -10.77 4.20 -27.71
CA GLY A 58 -11.91 4.97 -27.23
C GLY A 58 -12.40 5.94 -28.29
N ASN A 59 -13.65 6.38 -28.20
CA ASN A 59 -14.32 7.21 -29.22
C ASN A 59 -13.59 8.53 -29.56
N ARG A 60 -12.78 9.06 -28.63
CA ARG A 60 -12.00 10.31 -28.83
C ARG A 60 -10.54 10.24 -28.40
N TRP A 61 -10.18 9.22 -27.61
CA TRP A 61 -8.86 9.09 -27.02
C TRP A 61 -8.46 7.61 -26.99
N GLN A 62 -7.19 7.35 -27.22
CA GLN A 62 -6.61 6.03 -27.07
C GLN A 62 -5.99 5.91 -25.67
N ARG A 63 -6.49 4.98 -24.85
CA ARG A 63 -5.94 4.73 -23.52
C ARG A 63 -4.81 3.72 -23.63
N LEU A 64 -3.59 4.13 -23.27
CA LEU A 64 -2.44 3.25 -23.23
C LEU A 64 -2.46 2.34 -22.00
N SER A 65 -1.73 1.23 -22.07
CA SER A 65 -1.51 0.35 -20.94
C SER A 65 -0.89 1.12 -19.76
N PRO A 66 -1.33 0.89 -18.50
CA PRO A 66 -0.76 1.52 -17.31
C PRO A 66 0.74 1.26 -17.10
N TRP A 67 1.27 0.20 -17.70
CA TRP A 67 2.70 -0.16 -17.67
C TRP A 67 3.48 0.33 -18.89
N SER A 68 2.86 1.15 -19.75
CA SER A 68 3.58 1.78 -20.87
C SER A 68 4.62 2.73 -20.30
N VAL A 69 5.88 2.54 -20.70
CA VAL A 69 6.99 3.39 -20.30
C VAL A 69 7.61 4.04 -21.52
N THR A 70 8.02 5.30 -21.36
CA THR A 70 8.86 6.01 -22.31
C THR A 70 10.15 6.35 -21.61
N ARG A 71 11.27 6.03 -22.23
CA ARG A 71 12.57 6.48 -21.75
C ARG A 71 12.76 7.95 -22.16
N GLU A 72 12.98 8.82 -21.20
CA GLU A 72 13.44 10.17 -21.50
C GLU A 72 14.91 10.11 -21.98
N ALA A 73 15.34 11.13 -22.73
CA ALA A 73 16.74 11.24 -23.15
C ALA A 73 17.64 11.09 -21.91
N SER A 74 18.46 10.04 -21.93
CA SER A 74 19.33 9.65 -20.82
C SER A 74 20.77 9.79 -21.29
N ASP A 75 21.70 10.00 -20.36
CA ASP A 75 23.14 10.06 -20.65
C ASP A 75 23.74 8.72 -21.11
N TRP A 76 22.91 7.70 -21.33
CA TRP A 76 23.35 6.37 -21.71
C TRP A 76 22.48 5.72 -22.77
N THR A 77 23.12 4.96 -23.65
CA THR A 77 22.50 4.24 -24.76
C THR A 77 22.55 2.74 -24.51
N ILE A 78 21.42 2.06 -24.67
CA ILE A 78 21.33 0.59 -24.58
C ILE A 78 21.70 -0.01 -25.93
N LEU A 79 22.67 -0.91 -25.94
CA LEU A 79 23.00 -1.77 -27.07
C LEU A 79 22.70 -3.23 -26.75
N LEU A 80 22.10 -3.95 -27.69
CA LEU A 80 21.90 -5.38 -27.60
C LEU A 80 23.09 -6.12 -28.22
N ASN A 81 23.64 -7.09 -27.51
CA ASN A 81 24.65 -8.02 -28.03
C ASN A 81 24.07 -9.43 -28.11
N GLY A 82 24.24 -10.05 -29.28
CA GLY A 82 23.71 -11.36 -29.61
C GLY A 82 24.01 -11.70 -31.08
N PRO A 83 23.70 -12.92 -31.53
CA PRO A 83 23.88 -13.31 -32.93
C PRO A 83 23.01 -12.38 -33.79
N GLN A 84 23.68 -11.59 -34.62
CA GLN A 84 23.04 -10.59 -35.47
C GLN A 84 22.28 -11.31 -36.61
N HIS A 85 21.03 -11.69 -36.37
CA HIS A 85 20.11 -12.08 -37.42
C HIS A 85 19.47 -10.82 -38.00
N LEU A 86 20.16 -10.21 -38.96
CA LEU A 86 19.56 -9.19 -39.82
C LEU A 86 18.77 -9.86 -40.94
N SER A 87 17.56 -9.33 -41.16
CA SER A 87 16.84 -9.37 -42.44
C SER A 87 15.98 -10.61 -42.73
N GLY A 88 14.89 -10.73 -41.98
CA GLY A 88 13.60 -11.15 -42.50
C GLY A 88 12.54 -10.21 -41.94
N THR A 89 11.43 -9.98 -42.63
CA THR A 89 10.26 -9.25 -42.10
C THR A 89 9.82 -9.90 -40.78
N CYS A 90 10.41 -9.46 -39.66
CA CYS A 90 10.16 -10.06 -38.36
C CYS A 90 8.69 -9.80 -38.02
N ALA A 91 7.99 -10.85 -37.61
CA ALA A 91 6.55 -10.87 -37.46
C ALA A 91 6.03 -9.63 -36.73
N SER A 92 4.98 -9.01 -37.27
CA SER A 92 4.30 -7.85 -36.69
C SER A 92 3.58 -8.18 -35.37
N THR A 93 3.49 -9.47 -35.03
CA THR A 93 2.75 -9.97 -33.89
C THR A 93 3.62 -9.87 -32.63
N PRO A 94 3.16 -9.15 -31.59
CA PRO A 94 3.79 -9.17 -30.28
C PRO A 94 3.91 -10.59 -29.72
N ALA A 95 4.94 -10.82 -28.92
CA ALA A 95 5.14 -12.09 -28.23
C ALA A 95 3.91 -12.45 -27.38
N SER A 96 3.56 -13.74 -27.35
CA SER A 96 2.59 -14.25 -26.40
C SER A 96 3.11 -14.14 -24.96
N PHE A 97 2.22 -14.25 -23.98
CA PHE A 97 2.61 -14.29 -22.57
C PHE A 97 3.65 -15.38 -22.28
N GLU A 98 3.42 -16.60 -22.78
CA GLU A 98 4.30 -17.75 -22.60
C GLU A 98 5.68 -17.52 -23.22
N ALA A 99 5.73 -16.96 -24.43
CA ALA A 99 6.99 -16.65 -25.11
C ALA A 99 7.78 -15.55 -24.38
N ALA A 100 7.11 -14.46 -23.99
CA ALA A 100 7.74 -13.37 -23.24
C ALA A 100 8.29 -13.84 -21.88
N LEU A 101 7.54 -14.70 -21.18
CA LEU A 101 8.00 -15.29 -19.92
C LEU A 101 9.23 -16.19 -20.14
N GLN A 102 9.24 -17.00 -21.19
CA GLN A 102 10.40 -17.81 -21.55
C GLN A 102 11.63 -16.95 -21.83
N TYR A 103 11.49 -15.86 -22.59
CA TYR A 103 12.61 -14.96 -22.90
C TYR A 103 13.21 -14.33 -21.63
N ILE A 104 12.38 -13.95 -20.65
CA ILE A 104 12.83 -13.43 -19.36
C ILE A 104 13.52 -14.54 -18.54
N ASN A 105 13.00 -15.76 -18.56
CA ASN A 105 13.58 -16.91 -17.85
C ASN A 105 14.93 -17.31 -18.42
N ASP A 106 15.07 -17.35 -19.73
CA ASP A 106 16.33 -17.67 -20.42
C ASP A 106 17.40 -16.63 -20.09
N TYR A 107 17.05 -15.34 -20.15
CA TYR A 107 17.95 -14.25 -19.76
C TYR A 107 18.33 -14.33 -18.28
N SER A 108 17.37 -14.63 -17.41
CA SER A 108 17.62 -14.79 -15.97
C SER A 108 18.56 -15.97 -15.69
N THR A 109 18.43 -17.06 -16.44
CA THR A 109 19.27 -18.25 -16.32
C THR A 109 20.69 -17.96 -16.81
N LEU A 110 20.81 -17.31 -17.97
CA LEU A 110 22.09 -16.93 -18.58
C LEU A 110 22.97 -16.09 -17.64
N HIS A 111 22.35 -15.18 -16.88
CA HIS A 111 23.05 -14.23 -16.00
C HIS A 111 22.98 -14.57 -14.51
N GLY A 112 22.34 -15.69 -14.13
CA GLY A 112 22.06 -16.01 -12.72
C GLY A 112 21.21 -14.93 -12.01
N ALA A 113 20.33 -14.26 -12.76
CA ALA A 113 19.62 -13.04 -12.36
C ALA A 113 18.17 -13.28 -11.89
N HIS A 114 17.82 -14.51 -11.47
CA HIS A 114 16.45 -14.85 -11.06
C HIS A 114 15.93 -13.95 -9.92
N THR A 115 16.76 -13.61 -8.94
CA THR A 115 16.37 -12.70 -7.85
C THR A 115 16.13 -11.27 -8.35
N GLN A 116 16.93 -10.80 -9.30
CA GLN A 116 16.81 -9.50 -9.92
C GLN A 116 15.57 -9.44 -10.80
N SER A 117 15.23 -10.52 -11.51
CA SER A 117 14.01 -10.65 -12.30
C SER A 117 12.76 -10.51 -11.41
N ARG A 118 12.74 -11.16 -10.25
CA ARG A 118 11.65 -11.00 -9.26
C ARG A 118 11.56 -9.56 -8.72
N ALA A 119 12.70 -8.95 -8.41
CA ALA A 119 12.76 -7.55 -7.99
C ALA A 119 12.30 -6.58 -9.09
N ALA A 120 12.62 -6.88 -10.35
CA ALA A 120 12.20 -6.12 -11.52
C ALA A 120 10.68 -6.24 -11.75
N LEU A 121 10.09 -7.43 -11.57
CA LEU A 121 8.64 -7.61 -11.58
C LEU A 121 7.99 -6.76 -10.47
N ALA A 122 8.50 -6.82 -9.25
CA ALA A 122 8.02 -6.00 -8.15
C ALA A 122 8.10 -4.50 -8.47
N ALA A 123 9.18 -4.03 -9.10
CA ALA A 123 9.32 -2.65 -9.56
C ALA A 123 8.33 -2.31 -10.69
N ALA A 124 8.11 -3.23 -11.64
CA ALA A 124 7.16 -3.06 -12.73
C ALA A 124 5.72 -2.88 -12.21
N LEU A 125 5.35 -3.60 -11.15
CA LEU A 125 4.06 -3.43 -10.47
C LEU A 125 3.87 -2.03 -9.84
N GLN A 126 4.93 -1.25 -9.68
CA GLN A 126 4.87 0.12 -9.15
C GLN A 126 4.82 1.20 -10.25
N LEU A 127 4.91 0.84 -11.52
CA LEU A 127 4.85 1.79 -12.64
C LEU A 127 3.56 2.63 -12.64
N PRO A 128 2.35 2.05 -12.45
CA PRO A 128 1.13 2.85 -12.42
C PRO A 128 1.10 3.83 -11.25
N LEU A 129 1.62 3.43 -10.07
CA LEU A 129 1.76 4.30 -8.91
C LEU A 129 2.72 5.46 -9.20
N ALA A 130 3.88 5.18 -9.79
CA ALA A 130 4.85 6.21 -10.17
C ALA A 130 4.25 7.21 -11.17
N ASN A 131 3.53 6.74 -12.18
CA ASN A 131 2.84 7.58 -13.14
C ASN A 131 1.76 8.46 -12.46
N SER A 132 0.95 7.90 -11.56
CA SER A 132 -0.03 8.66 -10.79
C SER A 132 0.59 9.74 -9.91
N ASP A 133 1.79 9.49 -9.40
CA ASP A 133 2.56 10.46 -8.61
C ASP A 133 3.39 11.42 -9.49
N ARG A 134 3.30 11.31 -10.83
CA ARG A 134 4.12 12.04 -11.81
C ARG A 134 5.62 11.93 -11.53
N ARG A 135 6.05 10.74 -11.09
CA ARG A 135 7.42 10.45 -10.69
C ARG A 135 8.15 9.75 -11.84
N ALA A 136 9.24 10.37 -12.31
CA ALA A 136 10.21 9.70 -13.16
C ALA A 136 10.95 8.64 -12.35
N ILE A 137 11.09 7.44 -12.92
CA ILE A 137 11.87 6.36 -12.32
C ILE A 137 13.26 6.42 -12.92
N LEU A 138 14.25 6.58 -12.04
CA LEU A 138 15.65 6.50 -12.43
C LEU A 138 16.10 5.06 -12.24
N PRO A 139 16.25 4.25 -13.31
CA PRO A 139 16.88 2.96 -13.16
C PRO A 139 18.29 3.19 -12.61
N TYR A 140 18.66 2.44 -11.56
CA TYR A 140 20.04 2.46 -11.10
C TYR A 140 20.92 1.99 -12.24
N ALA A 141 21.79 2.87 -12.76
CA ALA A 141 22.82 2.46 -13.69
C ALA A 141 23.62 1.35 -13.00
N PRO A 142 23.79 0.17 -13.63
CA PRO A 142 24.62 -0.85 -13.06
C PRO A 142 26.01 -0.24 -12.86
N ARG A 143 26.43 -0.07 -11.61
CA ARG A 143 27.85 0.10 -11.34
C ARG A 143 28.51 -1.18 -11.80
N GLU A 144 29.58 -1.07 -12.59
CA GLU A 144 30.39 -2.22 -12.94
C GLU A 144 30.74 -2.97 -11.65
N LEU A 145 30.08 -4.11 -11.45
CA LEU A 145 30.45 -5.02 -10.39
C LEU A 145 31.77 -5.64 -10.84
N PRO A 146 32.79 -5.73 -9.96
CA PRO A 146 33.99 -6.48 -10.25
C PRO A 146 33.56 -7.86 -10.75
N THR A 147 34.15 -8.30 -11.85
CA THR A 147 33.97 -9.61 -12.49
C THR A 147 34.45 -10.72 -11.54
N ARG A 148 33.76 -10.90 -10.42
CA ARG A 148 33.92 -12.06 -9.56
C ARG A 148 32.86 -13.03 -10.03
N ARG A 149 33.26 -13.96 -10.90
CA ARG A 149 32.56 -15.24 -11.04
C ARG A 149 32.47 -15.81 -9.63
N ALA A 150 31.32 -15.62 -8.99
CA ALA A 150 31.02 -16.33 -7.78
C ALA A 150 30.75 -17.75 -8.23
N ASP A 151 31.73 -18.65 -8.03
CA ASP A 151 31.52 -20.09 -7.97
C ASP A 151 30.67 -20.42 -6.74
N LYS A 152 29.47 -19.84 -6.65
CA LYS A 152 28.44 -20.26 -5.73
C LYS A 152 27.48 -21.09 -6.54
N ALA A 153 27.30 -22.34 -6.12
CA ALA A 153 26.26 -23.20 -6.65
C ALA A 153 24.95 -22.39 -6.77
N PRO A 154 24.20 -22.55 -7.87
CA PRO A 154 22.91 -21.90 -7.98
C PRO A 154 22.13 -22.21 -6.70
N PRO A 155 21.55 -21.20 -6.01
CA PRO A 155 20.63 -21.49 -4.94
C PRO A 155 19.63 -22.49 -5.50
N GLU A 156 19.46 -23.62 -4.80
CA GLU A 156 18.55 -24.69 -5.21
C GLU A 156 17.30 -24.05 -5.77
N ALA A 157 16.92 -24.45 -6.99
CA ALA A 157 15.78 -23.89 -7.70
C ALA A 157 14.56 -23.99 -6.77
N SER A 158 14.29 -22.93 -6.03
CA SER A 158 13.16 -22.87 -5.11
C SER A 158 11.93 -22.94 -5.99
N ASP A 159 11.27 -24.11 -6.04
CA ASP A 159 9.92 -24.52 -6.47
C ASP A 159 8.98 -23.52 -7.19
N PHE A 160 9.51 -22.52 -7.90
CA PHE A 160 8.75 -21.53 -8.66
C PHE A 160 8.25 -22.09 -9.98
N GLN A 161 8.72 -23.29 -10.36
CA GLN A 161 8.11 -24.04 -11.45
C GLN A 161 6.72 -24.56 -11.10
N ASN A 162 6.32 -24.55 -9.81
CA ASN A 162 5.02 -25.07 -9.34
C ASN A 162 4.01 -23.99 -8.91
N PHE A 163 4.34 -22.71 -9.01
CA PHE A 163 3.36 -21.64 -8.82
C PHE A 163 2.63 -21.36 -10.12
N ASP A 164 1.30 -21.32 -10.09
CA ASP A 164 0.48 -20.84 -11.19
C ASP A 164 0.66 -19.32 -11.35
N LEU A 165 1.83 -18.95 -11.86
CA LEU A 165 2.27 -17.56 -12.05
C LEU A 165 1.25 -16.80 -12.90
N LYS A 166 0.49 -17.49 -13.76
CA LYS A 166 -0.56 -16.90 -14.59
C LYS A 166 -1.69 -16.36 -13.72
N HIS A 167 -2.25 -17.17 -12.82
CA HIS A 167 -3.32 -16.73 -11.93
C HIS A 167 -2.87 -15.70 -10.88
N GLU A 168 -1.63 -15.79 -10.41
CA GLU A 168 -1.10 -14.78 -9.49
C GLU A 168 -0.79 -13.46 -10.18
N LEU A 169 -0.31 -13.50 -11.43
CA LEU A 169 0.02 -12.30 -12.18
C LEU A 169 -1.23 -11.45 -12.47
N ASP A 170 -2.36 -12.05 -12.83
CA ASP A 170 -3.61 -11.30 -13.05
C ASP A 170 -4.03 -10.51 -11.79
N ARG A 171 -3.88 -11.14 -10.61
CA ARG A 171 -4.12 -10.47 -9.31
C ARG A 171 -3.12 -9.34 -9.07
N LEU A 172 -1.83 -9.58 -9.31
CA LEU A 172 -0.79 -8.57 -9.11
C LEU A 172 -0.95 -7.38 -10.07
N LEU A 173 -1.27 -7.64 -11.34
CA LEU A 173 -1.53 -6.61 -12.35
C LEU A 173 -2.75 -5.77 -11.95
N THR A 174 -3.83 -6.40 -11.50
CA THR A 174 -5.01 -5.64 -11.09
C THR A 174 -4.74 -4.82 -9.83
N LEU A 175 -3.99 -5.35 -8.86
CA LEU A 175 -3.54 -4.60 -7.67
C LEU A 175 -2.67 -3.41 -8.08
N SER A 176 -1.75 -3.61 -9.01
CA SER A 176 -0.86 -2.57 -9.55
C SER A 176 -1.63 -1.41 -10.18
N THR A 177 -2.78 -1.68 -10.81
CA THR A 177 -3.65 -0.64 -11.38
C THR A 177 -4.56 0.06 -10.36
N ASN A 178 -4.81 -0.55 -9.19
CA ASN A 178 -5.49 0.10 -8.08
C ASN A 178 -4.51 0.97 -7.27
N VAL A 179 -4.20 2.17 -7.78
CA VAL A 179 -3.24 3.08 -7.14
C VAL A 179 -3.61 3.45 -5.69
N PRO A 180 -4.88 3.80 -5.36
CA PRO A 180 -5.28 4.02 -3.97
C PRO A 180 -5.05 2.79 -3.09
N GLY A 181 -5.41 1.59 -3.57
CA GLY A 181 -5.19 0.33 -2.85
C GLY A 181 -3.72 -0.01 -2.67
N MET A 182 -2.87 0.24 -3.68
CA MET A 182 -1.42 0.09 -3.55
C MET A 182 -0.86 0.99 -2.44
N LYS A 183 -1.30 2.26 -2.38
CA LYS A 183 -0.93 3.19 -1.29
C LYS A 183 -1.42 2.67 0.06
N ALA A 184 -2.66 2.22 0.14
CA ALA A 184 -3.29 1.64 1.34
C ALA A 184 -2.54 0.42 1.89
N VAL A 185 -2.14 -0.49 1.00
CA VAL A 185 -1.39 -1.69 1.34
C VAL A 185 0.03 -1.34 1.80
N LEU A 186 0.74 -0.46 1.08
CA LEU A 186 2.04 0.02 1.54
C LEU A 186 1.92 0.71 2.91
N GLY A 187 0.89 1.54 3.11
CA GLY A 187 0.60 2.22 4.38
C GLY A 187 0.32 1.30 5.57
N SER A 188 -0.03 0.03 5.33
CA SER A 188 -0.36 -0.93 6.40
C SER A 188 0.70 -1.04 7.50
N VAL A 189 1.98 -0.84 7.18
CA VAL A 189 3.09 -0.85 8.16
C VAL A 189 2.93 0.19 9.28
N PHE A 190 2.20 1.28 9.00
CA PHE A 190 1.96 2.39 9.92
C PHE A 190 0.63 2.27 10.65
N TYR A 191 -0.17 1.25 10.34
CA TYR A 191 -1.34 0.91 11.14
C TYR A 191 -0.92 0.06 12.34
N GLU A 192 -1.52 0.32 13.51
CA GLU A 192 -1.35 -0.48 14.72
C GLU A 192 -2.72 -0.63 15.40
N PRO A 193 -3.21 -1.87 15.55
CA PRO A 193 -4.43 -2.13 16.30
C PRO A 193 -4.41 -1.50 17.69
N GLY A 194 -5.54 -0.92 18.10
CA GLY A 194 -5.70 -0.29 19.41
C GLY A 194 -5.21 1.16 19.50
N ILE A 195 -4.58 1.73 18.47
CA ILE A 195 -4.33 3.18 18.41
C ILE A 195 -5.60 3.90 17.94
N PRO A 196 -6.30 4.67 18.81
CA PRO A 196 -7.53 5.35 18.41
C PRO A 196 -7.27 6.58 17.53
N ALA A 197 -8.32 7.03 16.84
CA ALA A 197 -8.30 8.17 15.93
C ALA A 197 -7.76 9.46 16.58
N ASN A 198 -8.01 9.66 17.88
CA ASN A 198 -7.54 10.84 18.61
C ASN A 198 -6.06 10.79 19.04
N ALA A 199 -5.38 9.66 18.86
CA ALA A 199 -3.97 9.48 19.18
C ALA A 199 -3.11 9.12 17.95
N CYS A 200 -3.74 8.95 16.78
CA CYS A 200 -3.07 8.47 15.58
C CYS A 200 -2.00 9.43 15.05
N GLY A 201 -2.15 10.74 15.23
CA GLY A 201 -1.15 11.71 14.80
C GLY A 201 0.13 11.62 15.61
N ALA A 202 0.03 11.44 16.94
CA ALA A 202 1.20 11.17 17.78
C ALA A 202 1.90 9.85 17.38
N TRP A 203 1.12 8.81 17.07
CA TRP A 203 1.64 7.54 16.55
C TRP A 203 2.39 7.73 15.22
N LEU A 204 1.81 8.45 14.26
CA LEU A 204 2.44 8.73 12.97
C LEU A 204 3.69 9.61 13.09
N GLN A 205 3.69 10.58 14.00
CA GLN A 205 4.88 11.39 14.29
C GLN A 205 6.00 10.54 14.89
N GLY A 206 5.68 9.61 15.79
CA GLY A 206 6.65 8.66 16.34
C GLY A 206 7.27 7.78 15.25
N ASN A 207 6.45 7.26 14.32
CA ASN A 207 6.93 6.52 13.15
C ASN A 207 7.84 7.39 12.28
N MET A 208 7.44 8.63 12.00
CA MET A 208 8.24 9.57 11.21
C MET A 208 9.59 9.87 11.88
N ALA A 209 9.65 10.01 13.21
CA ALA A 209 10.89 10.23 13.95
C ALA A 209 11.85 9.03 13.81
N VAL A 210 11.33 7.80 13.91
CA VAL A 210 12.13 6.57 13.70
C VAL A 210 12.68 6.52 12.27
N LEU A 211 11.84 6.80 11.27
CA LEU A 211 12.24 6.76 9.85
C LEU A 211 13.23 7.86 9.47
N LYS A 212 13.27 8.97 10.22
CA LYS A 212 14.24 10.06 10.06
C LYS A 212 15.50 9.90 10.91
N SER A 213 15.55 8.90 11.80
CA SER A 213 16.72 8.64 12.64
C SER A 213 17.94 8.26 11.79
N LYS A 214 19.14 8.49 12.32
CA LYS A 214 20.39 8.18 11.61
C LYS A 214 20.48 6.70 11.22
N GLY A 215 19.95 5.80 12.07
CA GLY A 215 19.93 4.35 11.80
C GLY A 215 19.07 3.96 10.59
N ALA A 216 18.01 4.72 10.30
CA ALA A 216 17.10 4.48 9.18
C ALA A 216 17.60 5.08 7.84
N GLY A 217 18.72 5.82 7.84
CA GLY A 217 19.24 6.49 6.65
C GLY A 217 19.75 5.55 5.55
N SER A 218 20.09 4.30 5.89
CA SER A 218 20.44 3.27 4.92
C SER A 218 19.18 2.65 4.30
N LEU A 219 19.09 2.63 2.96
CA LEU A 219 17.98 1.98 2.25
C LEU A 219 17.82 0.50 2.61
N THR A 220 18.92 -0.18 2.95
CA THR A 220 18.89 -1.58 3.39
C THR A 220 18.18 -1.69 4.75
N VAL A 221 18.58 -0.88 5.73
CA VAL A 221 17.93 -0.89 7.06
C VAL A 221 16.47 -0.49 6.94
N PHE A 222 16.18 0.54 6.14
CA PHE A 222 14.82 0.96 5.81
C PHE A 222 13.97 -0.19 5.24
N ALA A 223 14.49 -0.89 4.22
CA ALA A 223 13.81 -2.04 3.63
C ALA A 223 13.53 -3.13 4.68
N HIS A 224 14.53 -3.49 5.48
CA HIS A 224 14.38 -4.51 6.53
C HIS A 224 13.32 -4.13 7.57
N MET A 225 13.29 -2.87 8.03
CA MET A 225 12.26 -2.41 8.98
C MET A 225 10.85 -2.63 8.40
N LEU A 226 10.63 -2.29 7.14
CA LEU A 226 9.33 -2.44 6.48
C LEU A 226 8.97 -3.91 6.24
N PHE A 227 9.94 -4.73 5.82
CA PHE A 227 9.73 -6.16 5.58
C PHE A 227 9.38 -6.89 6.87
N HIS A 228 10.03 -6.55 7.99
CA HIS A 228 9.71 -7.11 9.28
C HIS A 228 8.34 -6.65 9.79
N ARG A 229 7.96 -5.40 9.51
CA ARG A 229 6.69 -4.84 9.97
C ARG A 229 5.49 -5.35 9.17
N SER A 230 5.67 -5.67 7.89
CA SER A 230 4.63 -6.26 7.04
C SER A 230 5.19 -7.39 6.16
N PRO A 231 5.30 -8.61 6.74
CA PRO A 231 5.91 -9.75 6.06
C PRO A 231 5.06 -10.31 4.90
N GLN A 232 3.78 -9.89 4.77
CA GLN A 232 2.91 -10.33 3.69
C GLN A 232 3.20 -9.62 2.36
N ILE A 233 3.81 -8.43 2.40
CA ILE A 233 4.04 -7.58 1.21
C ILE A 233 5.48 -7.05 1.04
N PRO A 234 6.54 -7.78 1.45
CA PRO A 234 7.92 -7.28 1.29
C PRO A 234 8.28 -7.05 -0.17
N TYR A 235 7.69 -7.83 -1.09
CA TYR A 235 7.88 -7.66 -2.52
C TYR A 235 7.30 -6.32 -3.04
N LEU A 236 6.16 -5.85 -2.54
CA LEU A 236 5.61 -4.55 -2.93
C LEU A 236 6.49 -3.41 -2.42
N TRP A 237 6.97 -3.50 -1.18
CA TRP A 237 7.90 -2.52 -0.63
C TRP A 237 9.25 -2.52 -1.36
N LEU A 238 9.77 -3.68 -1.75
CA LEU A 238 10.98 -3.78 -2.56
C LEU A 238 10.79 -3.03 -3.90
N GLY A 239 9.69 -3.27 -4.60
CA GLY A 239 9.35 -2.54 -5.82
C GLY A 239 9.22 -1.03 -5.58
N GLY A 240 8.58 -0.64 -4.47
CA GLY A 240 8.43 0.76 -4.07
C GLY A 240 9.78 1.44 -3.85
N ILE A 241 10.72 0.75 -3.19
CA ILE A 241 12.07 1.23 -2.93
C ILE A 241 12.88 1.38 -4.21
N ILE A 242 12.82 0.40 -5.11
CA ILE A 242 13.50 0.42 -6.42
C ILE A 242 13.00 1.60 -7.26
N THR A 243 11.69 1.84 -7.26
CA THR A 243 11.06 2.93 -8.03
C THR A 243 11.04 4.28 -7.30
N GLY A 244 11.59 4.36 -6.09
CA GLY A 244 11.69 5.60 -5.32
C GLY A 244 10.38 6.09 -4.69
N ALA A 245 9.34 5.26 -4.61
CA ALA A 245 8.02 5.60 -4.08
C ALA A 245 8.07 6.09 -2.62
N GLN A 246 8.98 5.54 -1.81
CA GLN A 246 9.18 5.92 -0.41
C GLN A 246 9.46 7.43 -0.23
N LYS A 247 10.13 8.08 -1.20
CA LYS A 247 10.49 9.50 -1.09
C LYS A 247 9.27 10.42 -1.00
N THR A 248 8.18 10.08 -1.69
CA THR A 248 6.97 10.90 -1.73
C THR A 248 6.25 10.92 -0.38
N PHE A 249 6.16 9.76 0.28
CA PHE A 249 5.34 9.60 1.47
C PHE A 249 6.12 9.84 2.78
N LEU A 250 7.44 9.67 2.78
CA LEU A 250 8.29 9.95 3.94
C LEU A 250 8.61 11.44 4.14
N ARG A 251 8.03 12.34 3.35
CA ARG A 251 8.29 13.78 3.44
C ARG A 251 7.84 14.35 4.79
N ASN A 252 6.63 13.98 5.22
CA ASN A 252 6.00 14.44 6.46
C ASN A 252 4.90 13.47 6.92
N THR A 253 4.32 13.72 8.09
CA THR A 253 3.25 12.90 8.67
C THR A 253 1.98 12.86 7.82
N HIS A 254 1.67 13.93 7.07
CA HIS A 254 0.55 13.93 6.13
C HIS A 254 0.77 12.92 5.00
N GLY A 255 2.02 12.74 4.55
CA GLY A 255 2.40 11.71 3.58
C GLY A 255 2.15 10.30 4.11
N LEU A 256 2.50 10.03 5.38
CA LEU A 256 2.21 8.74 6.04
C LEU A 256 0.71 8.51 6.18
N LEU A 257 -0.04 9.52 6.66
CA LEU A 257 -1.50 9.40 6.79
C LEU A 257 -2.18 9.20 5.42
N GLY A 258 -1.67 9.84 4.37
CA GLY A 258 -2.16 9.70 3.01
C GLY A 258 -1.97 8.30 2.42
N LEU A 259 -0.99 7.54 2.90
CA LEU A 259 -0.86 6.12 2.57
C LEU A 259 -1.91 5.28 3.28
N ASN A 260 -2.26 5.61 4.53
CA ASN A 260 -3.09 4.78 5.40
C ASN A 260 -4.59 4.85 5.11
N ARG A 261 -5.03 5.08 3.87
CA ARG A 261 -6.47 5.06 3.56
C ARG A 261 -7.00 3.63 3.57
N ILE A 262 -8.26 3.44 3.97
CA ILE A 262 -8.89 2.11 3.94
C ILE A 262 -9.13 1.68 2.48
N ASP A 263 -8.60 0.51 2.12
CA ASP A 263 -8.95 -0.21 0.89
C ASP A 263 -9.06 -1.70 1.20
N LEU A 264 -10.28 -2.13 1.51
CA LEU A 264 -10.57 -3.49 1.97
C LEU A 264 -10.27 -4.54 0.89
N HIS A 265 -10.40 -4.19 -0.40
CA HIS A 265 -10.13 -5.11 -1.50
C HIS A 265 -8.63 -5.39 -1.63
N ALA A 266 -7.80 -4.35 -1.64
CA ALA A 266 -6.36 -4.48 -1.71
C ALA A 266 -5.78 -5.16 -0.47
N ALA A 267 -6.33 -4.84 0.71
CA ALA A 267 -5.94 -5.48 1.97
C ALA A 267 -6.22 -6.99 1.95
N THR A 268 -7.44 -7.34 1.54
CA THR A 268 -7.86 -8.73 1.36
C THR A 268 -6.97 -9.47 0.37
N TRP A 269 -6.69 -8.86 -0.79
CA TRP A 269 -5.84 -9.47 -1.80
C TRP A 269 -4.45 -9.73 -1.27
N THR A 270 -3.90 -8.84 -0.45
CA THR A 270 -2.53 -9.00 0.06
C THR A 270 -2.45 -9.73 1.39
N GLY A 271 -3.59 -10.13 1.96
CA GLY A 271 -3.64 -10.69 3.31
C GLY A 271 -3.13 -9.72 4.37
N THR A 272 -3.23 -8.40 4.12
CA THR A 272 -2.75 -7.36 5.04
C THR A 272 -3.87 -6.87 5.94
N LEU A 273 -3.55 -6.66 7.22
CA LEU A 273 -4.39 -5.94 8.16
C LEU A 273 -3.93 -4.48 8.19
N HIS A 274 -4.80 -3.55 7.77
CA HIS A 274 -4.47 -2.13 7.72
C HIS A 274 -5.58 -1.23 8.26
N SER A 275 -6.67 -1.78 8.78
CA SER A 275 -7.83 -1.04 9.26
C SER A 275 -8.60 -1.77 10.33
N PHE A 276 -9.12 -1.01 11.30
CA PHE A 276 -9.99 -1.54 12.34
C PHE A 276 -11.30 -2.13 11.79
N ILE A 277 -11.72 -1.77 10.57
CA ILE A 277 -12.94 -2.32 9.94
C ILE A 277 -12.78 -3.82 9.61
N GLN A 278 -11.55 -4.28 9.39
CA GLN A 278 -11.28 -5.70 9.11
C GLN A 278 -11.33 -6.58 10.36
N GLU A 279 -11.18 -5.99 11.55
CA GLU A 279 -11.22 -6.75 12.79
C GLU A 279 -12.64 -7.26 13.09
N PRO A 280 -12.78 -8.45 13.70
CA PRO A 280 -14.08 -8.95 14.12
C PRO A 280 -14.73 -8.02 15.14
N THR A 281 -16.05 -8.02 15.18
CA THR A 281 -16.79 -7.44 16.30
C THR A 281 -16.67 -8.34 17.53
N THR A 282 -16.81 -7.77 18.71
CA THR A 282 -17.00 -8.57 19.93
C THR A 282 -18.42 -8.39 20.44
N PRO A 283 -19.11 -9.48 20.84
CA PRO A 283 -20.41 -9.38 21.47
C PRO A 283 -20.35 -8.51 22.72
N ILE A 284 -21.41 -7.74 22.96
CA ILE A 284 -21.55 -6.97 24.19
C ILE A 284 -21.63 -7.94 25.38
N GLN A 285 -20.96 -7.60 26.48
CA GLN A 285 -21.04 -8.40 27.71
C GLN A 285 -22.48 -8.44 28.24
N PRO A 286 -22.94 -9.59 28.78
CA PRO A 286 -24.27 -9.70 29.36
C PRO A 286 -24.56 -8.58 30.37
N GLY A 287 -25.64 -7.82 30.14
CA GLY A 287 -26.05 -6.72 31.01
C GLY A 287 -25.41 -5.35 30.71
N SER A 288 -24.42 -5.27 29.82
CA SER A 288 -23.93 -3.97 29.34
C SER A 288 -24.95 -3.32 28.41
N LYS A 289 -25.14 -2.01 28.59
CA LYS A 289 -25.98 -1.16 27.73
C LYS A 289 -25.18 -0.34 26.73
N PHE A 290 -23.86 -0.52 26.73
CA PHE A 290 -22.93 0.27 25.94
C PHE A 290 -22.15 -0.62 24.98
N ILE A 291 -21.87 -0.06 23.81
CA ILE A 291 -21.00 -0.62 22.80
C ILE A 291 -19.86 0.38 22.54
N SER A 292 -18.64 -0.11 22.35
CA SER A 292 -17.55 0.77 21.91
C SER A 292 -17.88 1.35 20.52
N ARG A 293 -17.53 2.61 20.26
CA ARG A 293 -17.74 3.23 18.95
C ARG A 293 -17.04 2.47 17.82
N ALA A 294 -15.92 1.78 18.12
CA ALA A 294 -15.23 0.94 17.15
C ALA A 294 -16.12 -0.21 16.66
N HIS A 295 -16.75 -0.94 17.58
CA HIS A 295 -17.71 -1.99 17.25
C HIS A 295 -19.00 -1.44 16.64
N GLU A 296 -19.50 -0.29 17.11
CA GLU A 296 -20.63 0.41 16.47
C GLU A 296 -20.30 0.66 14.99
N CYS A 297 -19.16 1.30 14.70
CA CYS A 297 -18.74 1.62 13.34
C CYS A 297 -18.52 0.38 12.46
N ARG A 298 -17.98 -0.72 13.01
CA ARG A 298 -17.86 -2.00 12.30
C ARG A 298 -19.24 -2.57 11.97
N LEU A 299 -20.16 -2.58 12.94
CA LEU A 299 -21.52 -3.06 12.73
C LEU A 299 -22.27 -2.20 11.72
N MET A 300 -22.16 -0.87 11.78
CA MET A 300 -22.76 0.02 10.77
C MET A 300 -22.30 -0.33 9.35
N PHE A 301 -21.02 -0.65 9.17
CA PHE A 301 -20.48 -1.07 7.87
C PHE A 301 -20.92 -2.49 7.48
N LEU A 302 -21.05 -3.41 8.43
CA LEU A 302 -21.42 -4.80 8.16
C LEU A 302 -22.93 -4.99 7.91
N THR A 303 -23.78 -4.26 8.64
CA THR A 303 -25.24 -4.39 8.56
C THR A 303 -25.82 -3.66 7.36
N GLN A 304 -25.14 -2.63 6.83
CA GLN A 304 -25.62 -1.84 5.69
C GLN A 304 -27.03 -1.27 5.91
N GLU A 305 -27.35 -0.94 7.16
CA GLU A 305 -28.64 -0.41 7.59
C GLU A 305 -28.43 0.80 8.51
N PRO A 306 -28.42 2.03 7.96
CA PRO A 306 -28.66 2.36 6.55
C PRO A 306 -27.48 2.00 5.61
N PRO A 307 -27.71 1.91 4.27
CA PRO A 307 -26.68 1.50 3.30
C PRO A 307 -25.45 2.41 3.32
N ARG A 308 -24.26 1.80 3.34
CA ARG A 308 -22.95 2.46 3.43
C ARG A 308 -21.95 1.75 2.52
N ASP A 309 -21.91 2.17 1.27
CA ASP A 309 -21.06 1.54 0.24
C ASP A 309 -19.55 1.74 0.47
N ILE A 310 -19.18 2.74 1.28
CA ILE A 310 -17.78 3.16 1.45
C ILE A 310 -17.41 3.13 2.94
N PRO A 311 -16.30 2.45 3.34
CA PRO A 311 -15.82 2.50 4.71
C PRO A 311 -15.32 3.91 5.08
N PRO A 312 -15.00 4.17 6.36
CA PRO A 312 -14.31 5.40 6.75
C PRO A 312 -13.02 5.62 5.92
N ILE A 313 -12.55 6.87 5.83
CA ILE A 313 -11.34 7.15 5.05
C ILE A 313 -10.09 6.59 5.73
N TYR A 314 -10.05 6.70 7.07
CA TYR A 314 -8.86 6.39 7.86
C TYR A 314 -9.04 5.13 8.72
N PRO A 315 -7.94 4.43 9.05
CA PRO A 315 -7.99 3.08 9.60
C PRO A 315 -8.00 3.03 11.12
N TYR A 316 -7.96 4.18 11.80
CA TYR A 316 -7.89 4.27 13.25
C TYR A 316 -9.31 4.30 13.83
N PRO A 317 -9.63 3.46 14.84
CA PRO A 317 -10.98 3.35 15.39
C PRO A 317 -11.41 4.62 16.14
N PRO A 318 -12.73 4.89 16.19
CA PRO A 318 -13.27 5.96 17.01
C PRO A 318 -13.14 5.60 18.49
N LEU A 319 -12.98 6.62 19.32
CA LEU A 319 -12.84 6.52 20.76
C LEU A 319 -14.18 6.47 21.49
N GLY A 320 -14.18 5.85 22.68
CA GLY A 320 -15.31 5.85 23.60
C GLY A 320 -16.42 4.88 23.24
N GLU A 321 -17.57 5.07 23.89
CA GLU A 321 -18.72 4.17 23.83
C GLU A 321 -20.01 4.94 23.56
N THR A 322 -21.00 4.24 23.01
CA THR A 322 -22.35 4.72 22.72
C THR A 322 -23.34 3.78 23.40
N ALA A 323 -24.44 4.32 23.96
CA ALA A 323 -25.51 3.47 24.47
C ALA A 323 -26.17 2.76 23.29
N VAL A 324 -26.42 1.45 23.41
CA VAL A 324 -26.93 0.65 22.28
C VAL A 324 -28.25 1.22 21.75
N GLN A 325 -29.14 1.66 22.64
CA GLN A 325 -30.42 2.30 22.29
C GLN A 325 -30.27 3.57 21.43
N ASP A 326 -29.11 4.21 21.44
CA ASP A 326 -28.81 5.44 20.69
C ASP A 326 -28.07 5.14 19.37
N THR A 327 -27.90 3.87 19.00
CA THR A 327 -27.26 3.44 17.73
C THR A 327 -28.29 3.12 16.65
N ASP A 328 -27.84 2.98 15.39
CA ASP A 328 -28.69 2.58 14.26
C ASP A 328 -29.37 1.22 14.53
N LEU A 329 -30.60 1.01 14.06
CA LEU A 329 -31.39 -0.19 14.36
C LEU A 329 -30.66 -1.50 14.00
N GLY A 330 -29.95 -1.54 12.87
CA GLY A 330 -29.12 -2.70 12.50
C GLY A 330 -28.02 -2.98 13.53
N VAL A 331 -27.38 -1.93 14.07
CA VAL A 331 -26.40 -2.07 15.15
C VAL A 331 -27.05 -2.61 16.42
N GLN A 332 -28.25 -2.13 16.79
CA GLN A 332 -28.96 -2.61 17.99
C GLN A 332 -29.25 -4.12 17.94
N LEU A 333 -29.68 -4.59 16.77
CA LEU A 333 -29.96 -6.01 16.52
C LEU A 333 -28.69 -6.85 16.59
N HIS A 334 -27.62 -6.41 15.95
CA HIS A 334 -26.39 -7.18 15.82
C HIS A 334 -25.43 -7.07 17.01
N ALA A 335 -25.56 -6.02 17.83
CA ALA A 335 -24.81 -5.82 19.07
C ALA A 335 -24.97 -6.98 20.06
N HIS A 336 -26.12 -7.65 20.05
CA HIS A 336 -26.47 -8.76 20.95
C HIS A 336 -26.29 -10.14 20.32
N CYS A 337 -25.76 -10.23 19.09
CA CYS A 337 -25.49 -11.51 18.48
C CYS A 337 -24.43 -12.28 19.29
N PRO A 338 -24.62 -13.61 19.50
CA PRO A 338 -23.71 -14.41 20.31
C PRO A 338 -22.36 -14.66 19.62
N HIS A 339 -22.30 -14.49 18.30
CA HIS A 339 -21.11 -14.72 17.49
C HIS A 339 -20.56 -13.40 16.93
N PRO A 340 -19.24 -13.27 16.79
CA PRO A 340 -18.62 -12.10 16.19
C PRO A 340 -18.99 -11.97 14.71
N HIS A 341 -19.22 -10.74 14.27
CA HIS A 341 -19.39 -10.40 12.86
C HIS A 341 -18.06 -9.92 12.29
N HIS A 342 -17.73 -10.34 11.06
CA HIS A 342 -16.50 -9.93 10.39
C HIS A 342 -16.67 -10.00 8.87
N LEU A 343 -15.80 -9.28 8.16
CA LEU A 343 -15.71 -9.38 6.71
C LEU A 343 -15.00 -10.68 6.32
N GLN A 344 -15.61 -11.44 5.44
CA GLN A 344 -15.00 -12.62 4.84
C GLN A 344 -14.89 -12.42 3.33
N PHE A 345 -13.69 -12.60 2.82
CA PHE A 345 -13.46 -12.62 1.39
C PHE A 345 -13.86 -13.97 0.80
N MET A 346 -14.78 -13.94 -0.17
CA MET A 346 -15.29 -15.16 -0.80
C MET A 346 -14.58 -15.45 -2.11
N SER A 347 -14.62 -14.51 -3.06
CA SER A 347 -14.05 -14.72 -4.40
C SER A 347 -13.82 -13.41 -5.15
N ILE A 348 -13.07 -13.51 -6.25
CA ILE A 348 -13.02 -12.51 -7.32
C ILE A 348 -13.73 -13.09 -8.53
N THR A 349 -14.57 -12.28 -9.16
CA THR A 349 -15.20 -12.63 -10.44
C THR A 349 -14.66 -11.72 -11.54
N TRP A 350 -13.98 -12.31 -12.50
CA TRP A 350 -13.53 -11.66 -13.73
C TRP A 350 -14.64 -11.74 -14.78
N ASN A 351 -15.15 -10.59 -15.20
CA ASN A 351 -16.09 -10.52 -16.33
C ASN A 351 -15.27 -10.43 -17.62
N LEU A 352 -15.34 -11.47 -18.45
CA LEU A 352 -14.58 -11.56 -19.70
C LEU A 352 -15.35 -10.93 -20.87
N ALA A 353 -14.61 -10.55 -21.92
CA ALA A 353 -15.17 -9.84 -23.07
C ALA A 353 -16.17 -10.67 -23.88
N ASP A 354 -16.09 -12.00 -23.81
CA ASP A 354 -17.04 -12.94 -24.40
C ASP A 354 -18.32 -13.11 -23.58
N GLY A 355 -18.48 -12.36 -22.48
CA GLY A 355 -19.60 -12.43 -21.56
C GLY A 355 -19.50 -13.55 -20.53
N THR A 356 -18.45 -14.37 -20.57
CA THR A 356 -18.22 -15.40 -19.56
C THR A 356 -17.69 -14.80 -18.26
N LYS A 357 -17.87 -15.54 -17.17
CA LYS A 357 -17.36 -15.16 -15.84
C LYS A 357 -16.34 -16.19 -15.40
N ASN A 358 -15.15 -15.75 -15.06
CA ASN A 358 -14.15 -16.58 -14.41
C ASN A 358 -14.14 -16.24 -12.92
N VAL A 359 -14.49 -17.21 -12.07
CA VAL A 359 -14.52 -17.02 -10.62
C VAL A 359 -13.25 -17.64 -10.05
N GLN A 360 -12.49 -16.81 -9.37
CA GLN A 360 -11.35 -17.23 -8.56
C GLN A 360 -11.79 -17.23 -7.10
N GLU A 361 -12.12 -18.42 -6.59
CA GLU A 361 -12.47 -18.62 -5.19
C GLU A 361 -11.28 -18.29 -4.28
N ALA A 362 -11.56 -17.72 -3.11
CA ALA A 362 -10.54 -17.46 -2.12
C ALA A 362 -10.04 -18.77 -1.51
N ASN A 363 -8.77 -19.10 -1.72
CA ASN A 363 -8.09 -19.98 -0.78
C ASN A 363 -8.00 -19.20 0.53
N HIS A 364 -8.60 -19.71 1.61
CA HIS A 364 -8.63 -19.07 2.92
C HIS A 364 -7.20 -18.76 3.39
N LEU A 365 -6.72 -17.54 3.12
CA LEU A 365 -5.52 -17.00 3.74
C LEU A 365 -6.02 -16.17 4.92
N PRO A 366 -6.04 -16.72 6.15
CA PRO A 366 -6.32 -15.89 7.32
C PRO A 366 -5.31 -14.73 7.32
N PRO A 367 -5.74 -13.49 7.59
CA PRO A 367 -4.80 -12.39 7.78
C PRO A 367 -3.84 -12.80 8.88
N VAL A 368 -2.55 -12.93 8.55
CA VAL A 368 -1.54 -13.29 9.54
C VAL A 368 -1.45 -12.12 10.50
N PRO A 369 -1.75 -12.30 11.80
CA PRO A 369 -1.58 -11.24 12.77
C PRO A 369 -0.14 -10.74 12.71
N SER A 370 0.06 -9.42 12.82
CA SER A 370 1.38 -8.83 13.02
C SER A 370 1.92 -9.14 14.43
N SER A 371 1.77 -10.37 14.94
CA SER A 371 2.54 -10.85 16.08
C SER A 371 3.84 -11.41 15.54
N VAL A 372 4.76 -10.50 15.18
CA VAL A 372 6.16 -10.89 15.25
C VAL A 372 6.42 -11.10 16.74
N ASP A 373 6.55 -12.35 17.17
CA ASP A 373 7.17 -12.65 18.45
C ASP A 373 8.52 -11.92 18.45
N LEU A 374 8.60 -10.82 19.19
CA LEU A 374 9.82 -10.03 19.38
C LEU A 374 10.93 -10.81 20.12
N ASN A 375 10.74 -12.12 20.33
CA ASN A 375 11.63 -13.01 21.06
C ASN A 375 12.90 -13.41 20.28
N VAL A 376 13.14 -12.91 19.06
CA VAL A 376 14.32 -13.29 18.25
C VAL A 376 15.54 -12.38 18.45
N CYS A 377 15.47 -11.31 19.24
CA CYS A 377 16.62 -10.42 19.47
C CYS A 377 17.02 -10.33 20.96
N GLN A 378 17.37 -11.44 21.61
CA GLN A 378 17.96 -11.39 22.97
C GLN A 378 19.47 -11.66 23.05
N ASN A 379 20.18 -11.92 21.94
CA ASN A 379 21.59 -12.32 22.01
C ASN A 379 22.58 -11.38 21.28
N GLY A 380 22.33 -10.08 21.29
CA GLY A 380 23.33 -9.10 20.85
C GLY A 380 23.19 -7.81 21.64
N GLU A 381 24.29 -7.32 22.22
CA GLU A 381 24.42 -5.95 22.73
C GLU A 381 24.28 -5.00 21.53
N SER A 382 23.04 -4.75 21.10
CA SER A 382 22.76 -3.76 20.06
C SER A 382 22.77 -2.41 20.76
N GLU A 383 23.70 -1.52 20.35
CA GLU A 383 23.68 -0.14 20.83
C GLU A 383 22.28 0.47 20.55
N PRO A 384 21.65 1.11 21.55
CA PRO A 384 20.33 1.69 21.37
C PRO A 384 20.39 2.78 20.30
N ILE A 385 19.54 2.66 19.27
CA ILE A 385 19.38 3.72 18.28
C ILE A 385 18.71 4.91 18.96
N GLU A 386 19.42 6.02 19.05
CA GLU A 386 18.87 7.28 19.56
C GLU A 386 17.83 7.81 18.57
N VAL A 387 16.57 7.88 19.02
CA VAL A 387 15.47 8.50 18.28
C VAL A 387 15.13 9.81 18.96
N ASP A 388 15.34 10.92 18.25
CA ASP A 388 14.96 12.25 18.72
C ASP A 388 13.45 12.45 18.58
N TYR A 389 12.75 12.37 19.71
CA TYR A 389 11.33 12.67 19.82
C TYR A 389 11.06 14.14 20.19
N GLY A 390 12.09 14.98 20.32
CA GLY A 390 11.98 16.40 20.65
C GLY A 390 11.21 17.21 19.61
N TRP A 391 10.97 16.63 18.41
CA TRP A 391 10.24 17.24 17.32
C TRP A 391 8.78 16.73 17.22
N LEU A 392 8.27 16.04 18.25
CA LEU A 392 6.85 15.76 18.38
C LEU A 392 6.09 17.08 18.47
N ASP A 393 5.52 17.47 17.34
CA ASP A 393 4.87 18.75 17.16
C ASP A 393 3.37 18.59 17.42
N ARG A 394 2.91 19.06 18.58
CA ARG A 394 1.49 19.01 18.96
C ARG A 394 0.61 19.85 18.04
N ASP A 395 1.16 20.89 17.43
CA ASP A 395 0.42 21.78 16.52
C ASP A 395 0.22 21.12 15.14
N MET A 396 1.08 20.15 14.80
CA MET A 396 1.00 19.33 13.59
C MET A 396 0.33 17.97 13.83
N ASP A 397 -0.47 17.83 14.89
CA ASP A 397 -1.25 16.62 15.17
C ASP A 397 -2.39 16.44 14.16
N LEU A 398 -2.36 15.31 13.45
CA LEU A 398 -3.35 14.95 12.43
C LEU A 398 -4.61 14.31 13.03
N SER A 399 -4.59 13.99 14.34
CA SER A 399 -5.66 13.28 15.03
C SER A 399 -6.99 14.01 14.99
N LYS A 400 -6.98 15.36 14.98
CA LYS A 400 -8.19 16.18 14.84
C LYS A 400 -8.92 15.88 13.54
N GLY A 401 -8.22 15.90 12.41
CA GLY A 401 -8.81 15.65 11.09
C GLY A 401 -9.30 14.21 10.92
N VAL A 402 -8.56 13.24 11.46
CA VAL A 402 -8.93 11.82 11.45
C VAL A 402 -10.17 11.57 12.31
N THR A 403 -10.18 12.09 13.54
CA THR A 403 -11.32 11.96 14.47
C THR A 403 -12.57 12.60 13.88
N ARG A 404 -12.46 13.84 13.37
CA ARG A 404 -13.57 14.52 12.70
C ARG A 404 -14.16 13.68 11.57
N ASN A 405 -13.30 13.23 10.64
CA ASN A 405 -13.75 12.45 9.49
C ASN A 405 -14.53 11.20 9.90
N LEU A 406 -14.09 10.53 10.96
CA LEU A 406 -14.69 9.30 11.44
C LEU A 406 -16.06 9.54 12.11
N PHE A 407 -16.18 10.57 12.95
CA PHE A 407 -17.46 10.95 13.54
C PHE A 407 -18.44 11.49 12.50
N THR A 408 -17.95 12.26 11.51
CA THR A 408 -18.75 12.67 10.36
C THR A 408 -19.24 11.44 9.61
N TRP A 409 -18.37 10.47 9.29
CA TRP A 409 -18.80 9.23 8.63
C TRP A 409 -19.87 8.49 9.44
N MET A 410 -19.69 8.34 10.76
CA MET A 410 -20.67 7.67 11.62
C MET A 410 -22.03 8.39 11.59
N ARG A 411 -22.04 9.73 11.62
CA ARG A 411 -23.26 10.53 11.79
C ARG A 411 -23.79 11.18 10.52
N ASP A 412 -23.19 10.94 9.36
CA ASP A 412 -23.54 11.58 8.07
C ASP A 412 -25.02 11.39 7.69
N MET A 413 -25.59 10.23 7.99
CA MET A 413 -26.97 9.90 7.62
C MET A 413 -28.02 10.30 8.67
N ASN A 414 -27.74 10.06 9.95
CA ASN A 414 -28.73 10.16 11.03
C ASN A 414 -28.48 11.33 12.00
N GLY A 415 -27.37 12.06 11.81
CA GLY A 415 -26.95 13.13 12.72
C GLY A 415 -26.52 12.60 14.09
N PHE A 416 -26.25 13.52 15.01
CA PHE A 416 -25.87 13.20 16.40
C PHE A 416 -27.12 13.05 17.26
N THR A 417 -27.13 12.06 18.15
CA THR A 417 -28.24 11.91 19.12
C THR A 417 -28.16 12.97 20.22
N VAL A 418 -29.24 13.13 21.00
CA VAL A 418 -29.27 14.06 22.15
C VAL A 418 -28.15 13.72 23.15
N ALA A 419 -27.87 12.43 23.37
CA ALA A 419 -26.81 11.96 24.24
C ALA A 419 -25.40 12.35 23.73
N GLU A 420 -25.26 12.59 22.42
CA GLU A 420 -24.00 12.97 21.79
C GLU A 420 -23.83 14.48 21.57
N ARG A 421 -24.72 15.31 22.12
CA ARG A 421 -24.62 16.78 21.99
C ARG A 421 -23.26 17.32 22.44
N GLY A 422 -22.69 16.77 23.51
CA GLY A 422 -21.35 17.16 23.98
C GLY A 422 -20.22 16.74 23.03
N VAL A 423 -20.41 15.68 22.24
CA VAL A 423 -19.46 15.27 21.19
C VAL A 423 -19.55 16.22 20.01
N LEU A 424 -20.77 16.55 19.57
CA LEU A 424 -21.00 17.51 18.48
C LEU A 424 -20.37 18.87 18.80
N GLN A 425 -20.51 19.36 20.02
CA GLN A 425 -19.98 20.66 20.48
C GLN A 425 -18.46 20.68 20.70
N HIS A 426 -17.77 19.53 20.56
CA HIS A 426 -16.33 19.48 20.76
C HIS A 426 -15.60 20.19 19.60
N GLU A 427 -14.58 20.99 19.89
CA GLU A 427 -13.79 21.78 18.91
C GLU A 427 -13.12 20.96 17.78
N TRP A 428 -13.07 19.64 17.92
CA TRP A 428 -12.57 18.72 16.89
C TRP A 428 -13.66 18.27 15.94
N ILE A 429 -14.92 18.27 16.39
CA ILE A 429 -16.08 17.81 15.64
C ILE A 429 -16.82 19.02 15.07
N ASP A 430 -17.15 20.00 15.91
CA ASP A 430 -17.80 21.22 15.48
C ASP A 430 -16.89 22.00 14.53
N ALA A 431 -17.39 22.21 13.32
CA ALA A 431 -16.79 23.05 12.30
C ALA A 431 -17.80 24.06 11.76
N PHE A 432 -18.93 24.25 12.46
CA PHE A 432 -19.80 25.39 12.19
C PHE A 432 -19.06 26.62 12.72
N ASP A 433 -18.33 27.28 11.81
CA ASP A 433 -17.96 28.67 11.99
C ASP A 433 -19.20 29.43 12.50
N SER A 434 -19.01 30.12 13.61
CA SER A 434 -19.97 31.00 14.25
C SER A 434 -20.35 32.18 13.34
N SER A 435 -21.11 31.94 12.26
CA SER A 435 -21.63 33.01 11.40
C SER A 435 -23.08 32.83 10.97
N TYR A 436 -23.80 31.83 11.46
CA TYR A 436 -25.25 31.79 11.30
C TYR A 436 -25.90 31.54 12.66
N ASP A 437 -26.27 32.66 13.28
CA ASP A 437 -27.32 32.73 14.28
C ASP A 437 -28.63 32.29 13.63
N GLU A 438 -28.88 30.98 13.58
CA GLU A 438 -30.23 30.45 13.52
C GLU A 438 -30.42 29.52 14.70
N SER A 439 -31.07 30.06 15.73
CA SER A 439 -31.67 29.33 16.83
C SER A 439 -32.68 28.30 16.27
N VAL A 440 -32.23 27.09 15.98
CA VAL A 440 -33.13 25.95 15.90
C VAL A 440 -33.32 25.44 17.31
N CYS A 441 -34.37 25.95 17.96
CA CYS A 441 -34.88 25.41 19.21
C CYS A 441 -35.15 23.90 19.03
N PRO A 442 -34.57 23.01 19.85
CA PRO A 442 -35.13 21.67 19.97
C PRO A 442 -36.38 21.78 20.84
N GLU A 443 -37.56 21.63 20.23
CA GLU A 443 -38.76 21.27 20.99
C GLU A 443 -38.48 19.95 21.72
N GLY A 444 -38.58 19.99 23.04
CA GLY A 444 -38.32 18.86 23.92
C GLY A 444 -38.01 19.33 25.32
N ASP A 445 -39.06 19.58 26.12
CA ASP A 445 -38.98 19.94 27.53
C ASP A 445 -38.23 18.85 28.32
N GLY A 446 -36.97 19.14 28.65
CA GLY A 446 -36.13 18.33 29.52
C GLY A 446 -35.59 19.20 30.65
N ALA A 447 -36.42 19.41 31.67
CA ALA A 447 -36.09 20.17 32.85
C ALA A 447 -34.81 19.66 33.57
N SER A 448 -33.89 20.59 33.82
CA SER A 448 -33.00 20.75 34.97
C SER A 448 -32.18 19.56 35.48
N PHE A 449 -30.85 19.68 35.47
CA PHE A 449 -30.06 19.79 36.71
C PHE A 449 -28.82 20.67 36.48
N GLY A 450 -28.59 21.55 37.46
CA GLY A 450 -27.71 22.70 37.41
C GLY A 450 -26.22 22.40 37.33
N ASP A 451 -25.54 23.28 36.59
CA ASP A 451 -24.47 24.14 37.08
C ASP A 451 -23.58 23.56 38.20
N LEU A 452 -22.42 23.05 37.80
CA LEU A 452 -21.23 22.93 38.66
C LEU A 452 -19.99 22.96 37.77
N ASP A 453 -19.44 24.17 37.69
CA ASP A 453 -18.05 24.54 37.42
C ASP A 453 -17.05 23.37 37.39
N ASN A 454 -16.48 23.09 36.21
CA ASN A 454 -15.43 22.09 36.05
C ASN A 454 -14.36 22.52 35.02
N LYS A 455 -13.81 23.73 35.21
CA LYS A 455 -12.53 24.13 34.57
C LYS A 455 -11.29 23.35 35.07
N GLY A 456 -11.47 22.28 35.86
CA GLY A 456 -10.38 21.52 36.50
C GLY A 456 -10.16 20.07 36.04
N LYS A 457 -10.84 19.56 34.98
CA LYS A 457 -10.79 18.12 34.64
C LYS A 457 -10.14 17.73 33.31
N MET A 458 -9.44 18.65 32.64
CA MET A 458 -8.66 18.34 31.42
C MET A 458 -7.43 17.44 31.73
N GLY A 459 -6.82 17.58 32.91
CA GLY A 459 -5.64 16.81 33.31
C GLY A 459 -5.94 15.41 33.86
N CYS A 460 -7.10 15.21 34.49
CA CYS A 460 -7.44 13.92 35.12
C CYS A 460 -7.96 12.86 34.14
N TRP A 461 -8.46 13.25 32.97
CA TRP A 461 -8.88 12.31 31.94
C TRP A 461 -7.69 11.79 31.12
N LEU A 462 -6.77 12.67 30.69
CA LEU A 462 -5.53 12.29 30.00
C LEU A 462 -4.58 11.44 30.87
N ALA A 463 -4.61 11.62 32.20
CA ALA A 463 -3.78 10.83 33.11
C ALA A 463 -4.28 9.40 33.36
N ARG A 464 -5.53 9.06 32.99
CA ARG A 464 -6.10 7.71 33.21
C ARG A 464 -5.95 6.76 32.02
N THR A 465 -5.46 7.24 30.88
CA THR A 465 -5.23 6.44 29.66
C THR A 465 -3.77 6.40 29.21
N MET A 466 -2.85 6.99 29.98
CA MET A 466 -1.42 6.75 29.77
C MET A 466 -1.04 5.38 30.34
N THR A 467 -0.48 4.53 29.47
CA THR A 467 0.18 3.28 29.83
C THR A 467 1.17 3.51 30.98
N ALA A 468 1.02 2.73 32.05
CA ALA A 468 1.92 2.79 33.20
C ALA A 468 3.34 2.37 32.74
N ARG A 469 4.27 3.33 32.70
CA ARG A 469 5.71 3.00 32.67
C ARG A 469 6.05 2.32 33.99
N ARG A 470 6.52 1.07 33.94
CA ARG A 470 7.18 0.39 35.06
C ARG A 470 8.28 1.31 35.61
N ARG A 471 8.16 1.74 36.86
CA ARG A 471 9.28 2.30 37.62
C ARG A 471 10.19 1.13 37.98
N ASN A 472 11.47 1.21 37.59
CA ASN A 472 12.51 0.40 38.19
C ASN A 472 12.67 0.85 39.64
N SER A 473 12.47 -0.07 40.58
CA SER A 473 12.89 0.08 41.98
C SER A 473 14.41 -0.10 42.05
N ALA A 474 15.07 0.88 42.65
CA ALA A 474 16.35 0.66 43.33
C ALA A 474 16.09 0.09 44.71
#